data_AF-A0A537W4N9-F1
#
_entry.id   AF-A0A537W4N9-F1
#
_cell.length_a   1.000
_cell.length_b   1.000
_cell.length_c   1.000
_cell.angle_alpha   90.00
_cell.angle_beta   90.00
_cell.angle_gamma   90.00
#
_symmetry.space_group_name_H-M   'P 1'
#
loop_
_entity.id
_entity.type
_entity.pdbx_description
1 polymer ?
#
loop_
_entity_poly.entity_id
_entity_poly.type
_entity_poly.pdbx_seq_one_letter_code
_entity_poly.pdbx_strand_id
1 'polypeptide(L)' 'MPDSVHPLTLELLAWISDRPRTYNETIEAWRSNCPRHPAWDDALGDGLVQVSASGVALTARGRDALPARLAESRPSP' A
#
# COMPACT_ATOMS: atom_id res chain seq x y z
N MET A 1 -4.09 -1.65 22.36
CA MET A 1 -2.75 -1.45 21.75
C MET A 1 -3.05 -0.88 20.38
N PRO A 2 -2.69 0.36 20.01
CA PRO A 2 -3.06 0.85 18.69
C PRO A 2 -2.41 -0.07 17.66
N ASP A 3 -3.29 -0.67 16.84
CA ASP A 3 -3.01 -1.61 15.77
C ASP A 3 -1.78 -1.21 14.96
N SER A 4 -0.66 -1.89 15.22
CA SER A 4 0.53 -1.76 14.39
C SER A 4 0.14 -2.18 12.97
N VAL A 5 0.20 -1.23 12.03
CA VAL A 5 -0.03 -1.49 10.61
C VAL A 5 0.78 -2.71 10.19
N HIS A 6 0.12 -3.70 9.59
CA HIS A 6 0.74 -4.97 9.26
C HIS A 6 1.94 -4.74 8.33
N PRO A 7 3.07 -5.47 8.48
CA PRO A 7 4.27 -5.24 7.68
C PRO A 7 4.01 -5.34 6.16
N LEU A 8 3.15 -6.25 5.72
CA LEU A 8 2.72 -6.34 4.32
C LEU A 8 1.96 -5.09 3.85
N THR A 9 1.16 -4.48 4.72
CA THR A 9 0.47 -3.23 4.44
C THR A 9 1.50 -2.11 4.27
N LEU A 10 2.52 -2.02 5.12
CA LEU A 10 3.61 -1.05 4.95
C LEU A 10 4.39 -1.25 3.64
N GLU A 11 4.65 -2.50 3.25
CA GLU A 11 5.27 -2.81 1.94
C GLU A 11 4.39 -2.36 0.76
N LEU A 12 3.07 -2.53 0.86
CA LEU A 12 2.11 -2.01 -0.11
C LEU A 12 2.15 -0.48 -0.17
N LEU A 13 2.16 0.20 0.97
CA LEU A 13 2.23 1.67 1.00
C LEU A 13 3.54 2.17 0.38
N ALA A 14 4.67 1.54 0.72
CA ALA A 14 5.97 1.83 0.14
C ALA A 14 5.95 1.65 -1.38
N TRP A 15 5.41 0.51 -1.83
CA TRP A 15 5.24 0.22 -3.25
C TRP A 15 4.42 1.31 -3.93
N ILE A 16 3.24 1.68 -3.43
CA ILE A 16 2.40 2.75 -4.02
C ILE A 16 3.09 4.12 -3.97
N SER A 17 3.89 4.42 -2.93
CA SER A 17 4.57 5.71 -2.77
C SER A 17 5.58 6.02 -3.89
N ASP A 18 6.18 4.98 -4.46
CA ASP A 18 7.26 5.08 -5.45
C ASP A 18 6.81 5.73 -6.78
N ARG A 19 5.60 5.41 -7.24
CA ARG A 19 4.98 6.03 -8.41
C ARG A 19 3.46 5.91 -8.34
N PRO A 20 2.71 6.88 -8.90
CA PRO A 20 1.28 6.71 -9.10
C PRO A 20 1.04 5.45 -9.94
N ARG A 21 0.14 4.59 -9.46
CA ARG A 21 -0.18 3.30 -10.07
C ARG A 21 -1.68 3.19 -10.29
N THR A 22 -2.07 2.42 -11.28
CA THR A 22 -3.50 2.17 -11.50
C THR A 22 -4.02 1.12 -10.52
N TYR A 23 -5.35 1.11 -10.32
CA TYR A 23 -6.01 0.06 -9.54
C TYR A 23 -5.73 -1.32 -10.14
N ASN A 24 -5.76 -1.44 -11.47
CA ASN A 24 -5.50 -2.72 -12.14
C ASN A 24 -4.08 -3.23 -11.88
N GLU A 25 -3.05 -2.39 -12.04
CA GLU A 25 -1.66 -2.77 -11.71
C GLU A 25 -1.54 -3.18 -10.24
N THR A 26 -2.21 -2.47 -9.34
CA THR A 26 -2.16 -2.75 -7.89
C THR A 26 -2.80 -4.10 -7.58
N ILE A 27 -4.00 -4.35 -8.10
CA ILE A 27 -4.69 -5.61 -7.91
C ILE A 27 -3.93 -6.76 -8.56
N GLU A 28 -3.36 -6.57 -9.76
CA GLU A 28 -2.60 -7.61 -10.45
C GLU A 28 -1.35 -8.01 -9.66
N ALA A 29 -0.58 -7.04 -9.16
CA ALA A 29 0.63 -7.27 -8.37
C ALA A 29 0.34 -7.89 -6.99
N TRP A 30 -0.77 -7.49 -6.34
CA TRP A 30 -1.07 -7.90 -4.96
C TRP A 30 -2.08 -9.06 -4.84
N ARG A 31 -2.91 -9.34 -5.86
CA ARG A 31 -3.75 -10.56 -5.90
C ARG A 31 -2.98 -11.80 -6.35
N SER A 32 -2.01 -11.68 -7.26
CA SER A 32 -1.33 -12.85 -7.84
C SER A 32 -0.39 -13.54 -6.84
N ASN A 33 0.09 -12.82 -5.83
CA ASN A 33 0.95 -13.34 -4.77
C ASN A 33 0.14 -13.64 -3.50
N CYS A 34 -0.60 -14.75 -3.47
CA CYS A 34 -1.21 -15.21 -2.22
C CYS A 34 -0.09 -15.59 -1.22
N PRO A 35 -0.05 -15.04 0.02
CA PRO A 35 -1.15 -14.54 0.86
C PRO A 35 -1.18 -13.00 1.03
N ARG A 36 -0.85 -12.19 0.01
CA ARG A 36 -0.78 -10.72 0.12
C ARG A 36 -2.12 -9.98 -0.06
N HIS A 37 -3.20 -10.70 -0.39
CA HIS A 37 -4.54 -10.12 -0.52
C HIS A 37 -5.04 -9.32 0.72
N PRO A 38 -4.84 -9.76 1.98
CA PRO A 38 -5.24 -8.99 3.16
C PRO A 38 -4.62 -7.59 3.23
N ALA A 39 -3.37 -7.41 2.78
CA ALA A 39 -2.70 -6.10 2.90
C ALA A 39 -3.40 -4.98 2.10
N TRP A 40 -3.98 -5.32 0.94
CA TRP A 40 -4.75 -4.37 0.13
C TRP A 40 -6.09 -4.01 0.80
N ASP A 41 -6.78 -5.01 1.33
CA ASP A 41 -8.06 -4.83 2.02
C ASP A 41 -7.87 -4.01 3.31
N ASP A 42 -6.84 -4.34 4.10
CA ASP A 42 -6.45 -3.62 5.31
C ASP A 42 -6.10 -2.16 4.97
N ALA A 43 -5.27 -1.91 3.95
CA ALA A 43 -4.91 -0.55 3.55
C ALA A 43 -6.12 0.30 3.14
N LEU A 44 -7.10 -0.29 2.46
CA LEU A 44 -8.34 0.37 2.10
C LEU A 44 -9.24 0.58 3.32
N GLY A 45 -9.40 -0.45 4.15
CA GLY A 45 -10.22 -0.42 5.36
C GLY A 45 -9.73 0.58 6.40
N ASP A 46 -8.41 0.68 6.58
CA ASP A 46 -7.77 1.66 7.45
C ASP A 46 -7.68 3.07 6.82
N GLY A 47 -8.09 3.23 5.56
CA GLY A 47 -8.02 4.50 4.85
C GLY A 47 -6.59 5.01 4.63
N LEU A 48 -5.62 4.09 4.48
CA LEU A 48 -4.21 4.40 4.20
C LEU A 48 -3.99 4.68 2.71
N VAL A 49 -4.80 4.05 1.85
CA VAL A 49 -4.80 4.28 0.40
C VAL A 49 -6.18 4.76 -0.05
N GLN A 50 -6.19 5.51 -1.15
CA GLN A 50 -7.40 5.97 -1.80
C GLN A 50 -7.35 5.61 -3.28
N VAL A 51 -8.43 5.03 -3.77
CA VAL A 51 -8.64 4.74 -5.20
C VAL A 51 -9.41 5.91 -5.82
N SER A 52 -8.91 6.40 -6.94
CA SER A 52 -9.48 7.50 -7.73
C SER A 52 -9.51 7.13 -9.21
N ALA A 53 -10.18 7.94 -10.03
CA ALA A 53 -10.18 7.76 -11.49
C ALA A 53 -8.76 7.83 -12.09
N SER A 54 -7.86 8.58 -11.44
CA SER A 54 -6.44 8.70 -11.81
C SER A 54 -5.56 7.55 -11.32
N GLY A 55 -6.08 6.63 -10.50
CA GLY A 55 -5.33 5.52 -9.94
C GLY A 55 -5.37 5.47 -8.41
N VAL A 56 -4.42 4.73 -7.83
CA VAL A 56 -4.26 4.52 -6.40
C VAL A 56 -3.18 5.44 -5.86
N ALA A 57 -3.47 6.15 -4.77
CA ALA A 57 -2.54 7.02 -4.08
C ALA A 57 -2.63 6.85 -2.56
N LEU A 58 -1.55 7.20 -1.86
CA LEU A 58 -1.55 7.26 -0.41
C LEU A 58 -2.41 8.42 0.10
N THR A 59 -3.17 8.17 1.16
CA THR A 59 -3.82 9.24 1.93
C THR A 59 -2.78 9.93 2.83
N ALA A 60 -3.19 11.01 3.50
CA ALA A 60 -2.34 11.63 4.52
C ALA A 60 -1.96 10.63 5.63
N ARG A 61 -2.91 9.78 6.03
CA ARG A 61 -2.71 8.73 7.05
C ARG A 61 -1.74 7.65 6.56
N GLY A 62 -1.86 7.20 5.31
CA GLY A 62 -0.93 6.23 4.74
C GLY A 62 0.50 6.76 4.67
N ARG A 63 0.67 8.05 4.36
CA ARG A 63 2.00 8.69 4.37
C ARG A 63 2.60 8.79 5.77
N ASP A 64 1.79 9.10 6.78
CA ASP A 64 2.23 9.18 8.18
C ASP A 64 2.57 7.79 8.74
N ALA A 65 1.81 6.77 8.36
CA ALA A 65 2.04 5.39 8.76
C ALA A 65 3.26 4.74 8.09
N LEU A 66 3.70 5.25 6.93
CA LEU A 66 4.82 4.70 6.17
C LEU A 66 6.16 5.22 6.75
N PRO A 67 6.98 4.37 7.39
CA PRO A 67 8.28 4.81 7.87
C PRO A 67 9.23 5.12 6.70
N ALA A 68 10.04 6.18 6.85
CA ALA A 68 10.96 6.66 5.82
C ALA A 68 11.85 5.55 5.24
N ARG A 69 12.38 4.67 6.10
CA ARG A 69 13.21 3.52 5.69
C ARG A 69 12.52 2.60 4.68
N LEU A 70 11.20 2.40 4.77
CA LEU A 70 10.43 1.58 3.84
C LEU A 70 10.12 2.35 2.56
N ALA A 71 9.86 3.65 2.64
CA ALA A 71 9.72 4.50 1.46
C ALA A 71 11.00 4.51 0.60
N GLU A 72 12.18 4.40 1.23
CA GLU A 72 13.48 4.32 0.55
C GLU A 72 13.83 2.90 0.07
N SER A 73 13.29 1.88 0.74
CA SER A 73 13.50 0.47 0.39
C SER A 73 12.63 0.11 -0.80
N ARG A 74 13.13 0.32 -2.01
CA ARG A 74 12.48 -0.13 -3.25
C ARG A 74 12.07 -1.60 -3.12
N PRO A 75 10.77 -1.94 -3.10
CA PRO A 75 10.35 -3.32 -3.20
C PRO A 75 10.80 -3.84 -4.58
N SER A 76 11.58 -4.92 -4.59
CA SER A 76 11.94 -5.62 -5.83
C SER A 76 10.66 -6.11 -6.51
N PRO A 77 10.56 -5.98 -7.85
CA PRO A 77 9.39 -6.40 -8.62
C PRO A 77 9.12 -7.90 -8.51
#